data_AF-A0A7V9G0D8-F1
#
_entry.id   AF-A0A7V9G0D8-F1
#
_cell.length_a   1.000
_cell.length_b   1.000
_cell.length_c   1.000
_cell.angle_alpha   90.00
_cell.angle_beta   90.00
_cell.angle_gamma   90.00
#
_symmetry.space_group_name_H-M   'P 1'
#
loop_
_entity.id
_entity.type
_entity.pdbx_description
1 polymer ?
#
loop_
_entity_poly.entity_id
_entity_poly.type
_entity_poly.pdbx_seq_one_letter_code
_entity_poly.pdbx_strand_id
1 'polypeptide(L)'
;MRKRGFLGLMALLIASLALVAAGCGGDDDESAGDGGTTAAQTEDTGGGGGGDVEALPSSSCTAIEYEGEGSPDVIITTDLPLQGSSRGQSTQIVKATRFLLAQQEWKAGDTNVGYQSCDDSTAQAAKWDSGKCSQNAQAYAANEKVVGVIGTFNSGCAAIIIPVLNQAPGGGIAMVSPANTFVCLTEGGAGCESSEPDKYYP
;
A
#
# COMPACT_ATOMS: atom_id res chain seq x y z
N MET A 1 -35.32 36.40 -38.78
CA MET A 1 -34.99 34.96 -38.89
C MET A 1 -34.31 34.51 -37.61
N ARG A 2 -34.80 33.39 -37.04
CA ARG A 2 -34.18 32.42 -36.12
C ARG A 2 -33.45 32.89 -34.82
N LYS A 3 -34.17 32.58 -33.73
CA LYS A 3 -33.81 32.32 -32.32
C LYS A 3 -32.52 31.53 -32.09
N ARG A 4 -31.97 31.67 -30.86
CA ARG A 4 -31.57 30.62 -29.87
C ARG A 4 -30.89 31.36 -28.69
N GLY A 5 -31.17 31.16 -27.40
CA GLY A 5 -31.81 30.09 -26.63
C GLY A 5 -30.97 29.89 -25.35
N PHE A 6 -31.56 29.28 -24.32
CA PHE A 6 -30.97 28.83 -23.04
C PHE A 6 -31.21 29.67 -21.77
N LEU A 7 -32.43 29.57 -21.26
CA LEU A 7 -32.70 29.53 -19.81
C LEU A 7 -33.57 28.29 -19.57
N GLY A 8 -33.13 27.35 -18.73
CA GLY A 8 -33.85 26.11 -18.46
C GLY A 8 -33.42 25.49 -17.13
N LEU A 9 -34.31 25.62 -16.15
CA LEU A 9 -34.32 25.01 -14.81
C LEU A 9 -33.79 23.56 -14.75
N MET A 10 -32.91 23.27 -13.79
CA MET A 10 -32.70 21.91 -13.27
C MET A 10 -33.67 21.63 -12.13
N ALA A 11 -34.48 20.58 -12.27
CA ALA A 11 -35.31 20.02 -11.21
C ALA A 11 -34.70 18.69 -10.73
N LEU A 12 -34.61 18.55 -9.40
CA LEU A 12 -34.17 17.38 -8.66
C LEU A 12 -35.09 16.17 -8.87
N LEU A 13 -34.51 14.97 -8.93
CA LEU A 13 -35.20 13.71 -8.65
C LEU A 13 -34.28 12.81 -7.80
N ILE A 14 -34.63 12.68 -6.52
CA ILE A 14 -34.11 11.70 -5.57
C ILE A 14 -35.08 10.51 -5.58
N ALA A 15 -34.59 9.30 -5.83
CA ALA A 15 -35.36 8.07 -5.69
C ALA A 15 -34.66 7.16 -4.68
N SER A 16 -35.24 7.11 -3.48
CA SER A 16 -34.95 6.16 -2.40
C SER A 16 -35.76 4.88 -2.60
N LEU A 17 -35.11 3.71 -2.56
CA LEU A 17 -35.78 2.42 -2.52
C LEU A 17 -35.32 1.64 -1.29
N ALA A 18 -36.21 1.53 -0.31
CA ALA A 18 -36.10 0.65 0.85
C ALA A 18 -36.93 -0.60 0.60
N LEU A 19 -36.36 -1.78 0.88
CA LEU A 19 -37.09 -3.04 0.89
C LEU A 19 -37.06 -3.61 2.32
N VAL A 20 -38.24 -3.70 2.91
CA VAL A 20 -38.51 -4.36 4.20
C VAL A 20 -39.04 -5.76 3.89
N ALA A 21 -38.45 -6.79 4.49
CA ALA A 21 -39.02 -8.12 4.53
C ALA A 21 -39.23 -8.52 6.00
N ALA A 22 -40.49 -8.79 6.34
CA ALA A 22 -40.96 -9.24 7.63
C ALA A 22 -40.90 -10.78 7.72
N GLY A 23 -40.53 -11.30 8.89
CA GLY A 23 -40.69 -12.69 9.30
C GLY A 23 -40.85 -12.75 10.81
N CYS A 24 -41.93 -13.37 11.28
CA CYS A 24 -42.46 -13.38 12.64
C CYS A 24 -42.23 -14.73 13.33
N GLY A 25 -42.03 -14.77 14.65
CA GLY A 25 -42.25 -15.99 15.45
C GLY A 25 -41.59 -16.07 16.84
N GLY A 26 -42.25 -15.48 17.85
CA GLY A 26 -42.70 -16.15 19.10
C GLY A 26 -41.73 -16.66 20.18
N ASP A 27 -41.73 -15.94 21.31
CA ASP A 27 -41.87 -16.33 22.74
C ASP A 27 -40.78 -17.12 23.51
N ASP A 28 -40.21 -16.40 24.49
CA ASP A 28 -39.85 -16.70 25.89
C ASP A 28 -39.63 -18.15 26.37
N ASP A 29 -38.44 -18.43 26.91
CA ASP A 29 -38.26 -19.04 28.25
C ASP A 29 -36.78 -19.03 28.69
N GLU A 30 -36.55 -18.82 29.99
CA GLU A 30 -35.22 -18.82 30.60
C GLU A 30 -34.68 -20.25 30.80
N SER A 31 -33.37 -20.44 30.57
CA SER A 31 -32.60 -21.48 31.25
C SER A 31 -31.11 -21.17 31.30
N ALA A 32 -30.63 -21.03 32.52
CA ALA A 32 -29.23 -21.18 32.88
C ALA A 32 -28.82 -22.65 32.77
N GLY A 33 -27.63 -22.92 32.23
CA GLY A 33 -26.96 -24.21 32.37
C GLY A 33 -26.17 -24.67 31.15
N ASP A 34 -24.84 -24.48 31.24
CA ASP A 34 -23.76 -25.42 30.92
C ASP A 34 -23.78 -26.27 29.62
N GLY A 35 -22.64 -26.29 28.91
CA GLY A 35 -22.34 -27.28 27.87
C GLY A 35 -21.70 -26.68 26.63
N GLY A 36 -20.37 -26.72 26.57
CA GLY A 36 -19.56 -26.03 25.58
C GLY A 36 -19.59 -26.56 24.14
N THR A 37 -18.91 -25.82 23.28
CA THR A 37 -18.38 -26.28 21.99
C THR A 37 -17.10 -25.49 21.66
N THR A 38 -15.97 -26.13 21.96
CA THR A 38 -14.74 -26.20 21.14
C THR A 38 -14.48 -25.03 20.17
N ALA A 39 -13.80 -24.00 20.67
CA ALA A 39 -12.89 -23.23 19.83
C ALA A 39 -11.70 -24.14 19.50
N ALA A 40 -11.53 -24.52 18.23
CA ALA A 40 -10.36 -25.22 17.78
C ALA A 40 -9.15 -24.28 17.88
N GLN A 41 -8.47 -24.32 19.02
CA GLN A 41 -7.08 -23.95 19.15
C GLN A 41 -6.27 -25.03 18.41
N THR A 42 -5.75 -24.69 17.25
CA THR A 42 -4.57 -25.39 16.72
C THR A 42 -3.38 -24.98 17.57
N GLU A 43 -3.00 -25.86 18.48
CA GLU A 43 -1.69 -25.84 19.11
C GLU A 43 -0.65 -26.16 18.02
N ASP A 44 0.13 -25.15 17.63
CA ASP A 44 1.34 -25.38 16.85
C ASP A 44 2.48 -25.78 17.79
N THR A 45 2.95 -27.00 17.59
CA THR A 45 4.02 -27.63 18.35
C THR A 45 5.32 -27.45 17.59
N GLY A 46 6.01 -26.34 17.88
CA GLY A 46 7.47 -26.20 17.87
C GLY A 46 8.24 -26.50 16.59
N GLY A 47 8.79 -25.45 15.97
CA GLY A 47 10.05 -25.56 15.23
C GLY A 47 10.33 -24.48 14.18
N GLY A 48 11.05 -23.41 14.59
CA GLY A 48 11.76 -22.51 13.66
C GLY A 48 11.08 -21.17 13.45
N GLY A 49 11.62 -20.11 14.07
CA GLY A 49 11.10 -18.74 13.95
C GLY A 49 11.11 -18.23 12.51
N GLY A 50 9.92 -18.10 11.93
CA GLY A 50 9.69 -17.46 10.65
C GLY A 50 8.19 -17.25 10.49
N GLY A 51 7.65 -16.19 11.10
CA GLY A 51 6.25 -15.85 10.94
C GLY A 51 5.89 -15.62 9.47
N ASP A 52 4.65 -15.95 9.11
CA ASP A 52 4.07 -15.69 7.80
C ASP A 52 4.21 -14.21 7.43
N VAL A 53 4.37 -13.92 6.13
CA VAL A 53 4.43 -12.55 5.63
C VAL A 53 3.10 -11.83 5.88
N GLU A 54 3.13 -10.79 6.70
CA GLU A 54 1.98 -9.92 6.93
C GLU A 54 1.80 -8.91 5.78
N ALA A 55 0.56 -8.78 5.32
CA ALA A 55 0.22 -7.81 4.28
C ALA A 55 0.36 -6.36 4.78
N LEU A 56 0.66 -5.45 3.87
CA LEU A 56 0.69 -4.02 4.18
C LEU A 56 -0.75 -3.49 4.27
N PRO A 57 -0.99 -2.34 4.92
CA PRO A 57 -2.34 -1.80 5.08
C PRO A 57 -3.08 -1.64 3.75
N SER A 58 -4.28 -2.23 3.67
CA SER A 58 -5.14 -2.18 2.47
C SER A 58 -5.65 -0.76 2.14
N SER A 59 -5.48 0.18 3.07
CA SER A 59 -5.72 1.61 2.84
C SER A 59 -4.72 2.24 1.86
N SER A 60 -3.58 1.58 1.63
CA SER A 60 -2.53 2.00 0.69
C SER A 60 -2.23 0.95 -0.36
N CYS A 61 -2.23 -0.33 0.02
CA CYS A 61 -1.63 -1.39 -0.76
C CYS A 61 -2.65 -2.41 -1.25
N THR A 62 -2.36 -3.02 -2.38
CA THR A 62 -3.06 -4.23 -2.83
C THR A 62 -2.82 -5.39 -1.88
N ALA A 63 -3.59 -6.47 -2.02
CA ALA A 63 -3.24 -7.75 -1.39
C ALA A 63 -1.86 -8.22 -1.87
N ILE A 64 -1.23 -9.13 -1.11
CA ILE A 64 0.00 -9.80 -1.52
C ILE A 64 -0.25 -10.57 -2.80
N GLU A 65 0.54 -10.27 -3.82
CA GLU A 65 0.63 -10.98 -5.08
C GLU A 65 1.82 -11.94 -5.01
N TYR A 66 1.60 -13.21 -5.35
CA TYR A 66 2.62 -14.24 -5.44
C TYR A 66 2.08 -15.39 -6.27
N GLU A 67 2.82 -15.85 -7.28
CA GLU A 67 2.41 -16.96 -8.16
C GLU A 67 3.45 -18.10 -8.21
N GLY A 68 4.45 -18.07 -7.31
CA GLY A 68 5.43 -19.15 -7.16
C GLY A 68 4.90 -20.33 -6.34
N GLU A 69 5.73 -21.36 -6.18
CA GLU A 69 5.41 -22.50 -5.30
C GLU A 69 5.55 -22.11 -3.81
N GLY A 70 4.67 -22.64 -2.96
CA GLY A 70 4.71 -22.37 -1.51
C GLY A 70 4.16 -20.99 -1.12
N SER A 71 4.79 -20.35 -0.14
CA SER A 71 4.47 -19.01 0.34
C SER A 71 5.67 -18.06 0.12
N PRO A 72 5.43 -16.75 0.00
CA PRO A 72 6.52 -15.76 -0.03
C PRO A 72 7.24 -15.71 1.32
N ASP A 73 8.56 -15.58 1.29
CA ASP A 73 9.40 -15.42 2.48
C ASP A 73 9.49 -13.95 2.93
N VAL A 74 9.43 -13.05 1.93
CA VAL A 74 9.56 -11.59 2.03
C VAL A 74 8.65 -10.91 1.01
N ILE A 75 8.44 -9.61 1.15
CA ILE A 75 7.75 -8.76 0.18
C ILE A 75 8.62 -7.60 -0.28
N ILE A 76 8.52 -7.31 -1.56
CA ILE A 76 8.89 -5.99 -2.11
C ILE A 76 7.63 -5.23 -2.48
N THR A 77 7.71 -3.90 -2.52
CA THR A 77 6.56 -3.07 -2.85
C THR A 77 6.91 -2.00 -3.85
N THR A 78 5.93 -1.51 -4.61
CA THR A 78 6.03 -0.18 -5.22
C THR A 78 5.31 0.85 -4.38
N ASP A 79 5.92 2.02 -4.21
CA ASP A 79 5.28 3.22 -3.64
C ASP A 79 5.20 4.29 -4.75
N LEU A 80 4.03 4.43 -5.36
CA LEU A 80 3.84 5.25 -6.56
C LEU A 80 2.48 5.97 -6.55
N PRO A 81 2.34 7.12 -7.22
CA PRO A 81 1.06 7.79 -7.33
C PRO A 81 0.17 7.04 -8.31
N LEU A 82 -0.81 6.29 -7.81
CA LEU A 82 -1.77 5.52 -8.61
C LEU A 82 -3.02 6.33 -8.97
N GLN A 83 -3.02 7.61 -8.63
CA GLN A 83 -4.06 8.59 -8.95
C GLN A 83 -3.43 9.85 -9.56
N GLY A 84 -4.25 10.66 -10.23
CA GLY A 84 -3.79 11.92 -10.80
C GLY A 84 -2.96 11.78 -12.07
N SER A 85 -2.15 12.81 -12.35
CA SER A 85 -1.47 12.98 -13.64
C SER A 85 -0.40 11.92 -13.92
N SER A 86 0.30 11.44 -12.90
CA SER A 86 1.38 10.43 -13.06
C SER A 86 0.87 8.99 -13.10
N ARG A 87 -0.44 8.76 -12.84
CA ARG A 87 -1.06 7.43 -12.78
C ARG A 87 -0.73 6.54 -13.98
N GLY A 88 -0.70 7.12 -15.18
CA GLY A 88 -0.39 6.38 -16.41
C GLY A 88 0.99 5.74 -16.36
N GLN A 89 2.02 6.52 -16.00
CA GLN A 89 3.40 6.05 -15.86
C GLN A 89 3.55 5.12 -14.66
N SER A 90 2.96 5.45 -13.51
CA SER A 90 2.99 4.60 -12.32
C SER A 90 2.40 3.21 -12.59
N THR A 91 1.27 3.15 -13.30
CA THR A 91 0.64 1.88 -13.67
C THR A 91 1.53 1.06 -14.61
N GLN A 92 2.28 1.71 -15.50
CA GLN A 92 3.24 1.03 -16.38
C GLN A 92 4.40 0.45 -15.57
N ILE A 93 4.92 1.20 -14.60
CA ILE A 93 5.98 0.72 -13.69
C ILE A 93 5.49 -0.49 -12.88
N VAL A 94 4.31 -0.41 -12.26
CA VAL A 94 3.69 -1.54 -11.53
C VAL A 94 3.57 -2.78 -12.42
N LYS A 95 3.11 -2.62 -13.66
CA LYS A 95 3.00 -3.72 -14.62
C LYS A 95 4.38 -4.30 -15.00
N ALA A 96 5.38 -3.45 -15.17
CA ALA A 96 6.75 -3.88 -15.45
C ALA A 96 7.35 -4.65 -14.27
N THR A 97 7.13 -4.20 -13.03
CA THR A 97 7.54 -4.92 -11.82
C THR A 97 6.94 -6.32 -11.76
N ARG A 98 5.61 -6.44 -11.94
CA ARG A 98 4.92 -7.75 -11.99
C ARG A 98 5.47 -8.64 -13.09
N PHE A 99 5.69 -8.08 -14.27
CA PHE A 99 6.25 -8.83 -15.41
C PHE A 99 7.66 -9.36 -15.13
N LEU A 100 8.51 -8.57 -14.47
CA LEU A 100 9.85 -9.00 -14.08
C LEU A 100 9.81 -10.06 -12.98
N LEU A 101 8.95 -9.91 -11.96
CA LEU A 101 8.77 -10.92 -10.93
C LEU A 101 8.31 -12.25 -11.51
N ALA A 102 7.31 -12.24 -12.41
CA ALA A 102 6.86 -13.44 -13.09
C ALA A 102 7.99 -14.11 -13.92
N GLN A 103 8.81 -13.32 -14.63
CA GLN A 103 9.95 -13.85 -15.37
C GLN A 103 11.05 -14.45 -14.48
N GLN A 104 11.16 -13.99 -13.24
CA GLN A 104 12.07 -14.54 -12.23
C GLN A 104 11.38 -15.60 -11.36
N GLU A 105 10.21 -16.09 -11.78
CA GLU A 105 9.42 -17.10 -11.05
C GLU A 105 9.15 -16.70 -9.59
N TRP A 106 9.01 -15.39 -9.34
CA TRP A 106 8.80 -14.79 -8.03
C TRP A 106 9.93 -15.11 -7.03
N LYS A 107 11.17 -15.22 -7.50
CA LYS A 107 12.34 -15.56 -6.68
C LYS A 107 13.50 -14.58 -6.81
N ALA A 108 14.27 -14.48 -5.74
CA ALA A 108 15.59 -13.86 -5.69
C ALA A 108 16.59 -14.85 -5.08
N GLY A 109 17.28 -15.62 -5.93
CA GLY A 109 18.02 -16.80 -5.47
C GLY A 109 17.06 -17.84 -4.90
N ASP A 110 17.31 -18.29 -3.67
CA ASP A 110 16.45 -19.27 -2.98
C ASP A 110 15.26 -18.62 -2.25
N THR A 111 15.16 -17.29 -2.22
CA THR A 111 14.10 -16.56 -1.51
C THR A 111 12.87 -16.36 -2.39
N ASN A 112 11.71 -16.78 -1.91
CA ASN A 112 10.42 -16.47 -2.51
C ASN A 112 10.02 -15.02 -2.18
N VAL A 113 9.70 -14.23 -3.21
CA VAL A 113 9.44 -12.80 -3.10
C VAL A 113 7.99 -12.53 -3.48
N GLY A 114 7.18 -12.09 -2.52
CA GLY A 114 5.85 -11.54 -2.77
C GLY A 114 5.91 -10.06 -3.18
N TYR A 115 4.79 -9.55 -3.69
CA TYR A 115 4.67 -8.17 -4.15
C TYR A 115 3.38 -7.49 -3.68
N GLN A 116 3.48 -6.21 -3.33
CA GLN A 116 2.32 -5.35 -3.11
C GLN A 116 2.49 -4.01 -3.82
N SER A 117 1.47 -3.57 -4.55
CA SER A 117 1.44 -2.23 -5.15
C SER A 117 0.79 -1.26 -4.17
N CYS A 118 1.52 -0.24 -3.72
CA CYS A 118 1.02 0.78 -2.79
C CYS A 118 0.87 2.15 -3.46
N ASP A 119 -0.24 2.82 -3.12
CA ASP A 119 -0.56 4.17 -3.60
C ASP A 119 -0.02 5.25 -2.64
N ASP A 120 0.81 6.14 -3.17
CA ASP A 120 1.36 7.31 -2.45
C ASP A 120 0.51 8.59 -2.67
N SER A 121 -0.60 8.47 -3.39
CA SER A 121 -1.45 9.58 -3.80
C SER A 121 -2.85 9.54 -3.19
N THR A 122 -3.60 10.64 -3.38
CA THR A 122 -5.02 10.70 -3.03
C THR A 122 -5.86 11.26 -4.19
N ALA A 123 -7.13 10.86 -4.23
CA ALA A 123 -8.09 11.38 -5.21
C ALA A 123 -8.24 12.90 -5.10
N GLN A 124 -8.25 13.40 -3.86
CA GLN A 124 -8.45 14.83 -3.56
C GLN A 124 -7.25 15.68 -4.01
N ALA A 125 -6.03 15.18 -3.82
CA ALA A 125 -4.83 15.87 -4.28
C ALA A 125 -4.64 15.73 -5.80
N ALA A 126 -5.08 14.62 -6.39
CA ALA A 126 -4.82 14.24 -7.78
C ALA A 126 -3.32 14.22 -8.13
N LYS A 127 -2.49 13.86 -7.14
CA LYS A 127 -1.03 13.67 -7.20
C LYS A 127 -0.59 12.96 -5.91
N TRP A 128 0.70 12.64 -5.81
CA TRP A 128 1.33 12.19 -4.56
C TRP A 128 0.95 13.08 -3.37
N ASP A 129 0.84 12.48 -2.20
CA ASP A 129 0.43 13.13 -0.95
C ASP A 129 1.44 12.84 0.16
N SER A 130 1.93 13.89 0.83
CA SER A 130 2.95 13.74 1.88
C SER A 130 2.48 12.92 3.09
N GLY A 131 1.18 12.96 3.39
CA GLY A 131 0.58 12.17 4.46
C GLY A 131 0.57 10.68 4.12
N LYS A 132 0.21 10.34 2.88
CA LYS A 132 0.31 8.97 2.36
C LYS A 132 1.75 8.46 2.36
N CYS A 133 2.70 9.25 1.85
CA CYS A 133 4.13 8.89 1.89
C CYS A 133 4.60 8.60 3.32
N SER A 134 4.23 9.44 4.29
CA SER A 134 4.60 9.25 5.70
C SER A 134 3.98 7.97 6.28
N GLN A 135 2.70 7.71 6.01
CA GLN A 135 1.99 6.50 6.48
C GLN A 135 2.61 5.24 5.88
N ASN A 136 2.89 5.25 4.58
CA ASN A 136 3.52 4.13 3.88
C ASN A 136 4.92 3.86 4.43
N ALA A 137 5.75 4.90 4.63
CA ALA A 137 7.09 4.77 5.21
C ALA A 137 7.08 4.04 6.56
N GLN A 138 6.16 4.42 7.45
CA GLN A 138 6.02 3.80 8.77
C GLN A 138 5.53 2.36 8.66
N ALA A 139 4.58 2.07 7.76
CA ALA A 139 4.11 0.72 7.52
C ALA A 139 5.22 -0.20 6.97
N TYR A 140 6.07 0.33 6.09
CA TYR A 140 7.22 -0.41 5.56
C TYR A 140 8.25 -0.68 6.65
N ALA A 141 8.66 0.35 7.40
CA ALA A 141 9.66 0.21 8.46
C ALA A 141 9.20 -0.70 9.61
N ALA A 142 7.90 -0.76 9.90
CA ALA A 142 7.34 -1.62 10.94
C ALA A 142 7.23 -3.10 10.53
N ASN A 143 7.37 -3.42 9.24
CA ASN A 143 7.23 -4.78 8.72
C ASN A 143 8.59 -5.33 8.31
N GLU A 144 9.18 -6.19 9.15
CA GLU A 144 10.49 -6.81 8.91
C GLU A 144 10.55 -7.70 7.65
N LYS A 145 9.39 -8.05 7.08
CA LYS A 145 9.30 -8.81 5.82
C LYS A 145 9.32 -7.90 4.59
N VAL A 146 9.22 -6.58 4.74
CA VAL A 146 9.44 -5.63 3.64
C VAL A 146 10.93 -5.41 3.47
N VAL A 147 11.49 -5.97 2.40
CA VAL A 147 12.94 -5.91 2.14
C VAL A 147 13.31 -4.91 1.05
N GLY A 148 12.33 -4.34 0.35
CA GLY A 148 12.61 -3.34 -0.67
C GLY A 148 11.40 -2.55 -1.14
N VAL A 149 11.63 -1.28 -1.49
CA VAL A 149 10.65 -0.35 -2.04
C VAL A 149 11.13 0.12 -3.42
N ILE A 150 10.31 -0.11 -4.45
CA ILE A 150 10.48 0.43 -5.80
C ILE A 150 9.67 1.73 -5.88
N GLY A 151 10.37 2.84 -5.83
CA GLY A 151 9.76 4.15 -5.68
C GLY A 151 10.72 5.14 -5.05
N THR A 152 10.30 6.39 -4.86
CA THR A 152 9.00 6.92 -5.27
C THR A 152 9.07 7.43 -6.70
N PHE A 153 7.93 7.82 -7.27
CA PHE A 153 7.94 8.61 -8.50
C PHE A 153 8.39 10.05 -8.24
N ASN A 154 7.93 10.65 -7.14
CA ASN A 154 8.16 12.06 -6.81
C ASN A 154 9.24 12.24 -5.74
N SER A 155 10.29 13.02 -6.04
CA SER A 155 11.42 13.26 -5.12
C SER A 155 11.01 13.79 -3.74
N GLY A 156 9.91 14.56 -3.65
CA GLY A 156 9.39 15.05 -2.37
C GLY A 156 8.83 13.94 -1.47
N CYS A 157 8.28 12.87 -2.06
CA CYS A 157 7.86 11.69 -1.31
C CYS A 157 9.09 10.88 -0.85
N ALA A 158 10.15 10.79 -1.68
CA ALA A 158 11.39 10.13 -1.30
C ALA A 158 12.09 10.83 -0.12
N ALA A 159 12.13 12.16 -0.14
CA ALA A 159 12.63 12.97 0.96
C ALA A 159 11.95 12.67 2.32
N ILE A 160 10.71 12.16 2.30
CA ILE A 160 9.97 11.72 3.49
C ILE A 160 10.30 10.27 3.84
N ILE A 161 10.34 9.38 2.85
CA ILE A 161 10.44 7.93 3.06
C ILE A 161 11.87 7.50 3.43
N ILE A 162 12.90 8.01 2.73
CA ILE A 162 14.31 7.58 2.91
C ILE A 162 14.75 7.59 4.39
N PRO A 163 14.62 8.68 5.16
CA PRO A 163 15.11 8.70 6.54
C PRO A 163 14.38 7.73 7.47
N VAL A 164 13.11 7.39 7.16
CA VAL A 164 12.34 6.40 7.94
C VAL A 164 12.83 4.99 7.62
N LEU A 165 13.03 4.67 6.34
CA LEU A 165 13.50 3.35 5.92
C LEU A 165 14.94 3.05 6.37
N ASN A 166 15.83 4.06 6.41
CA ASN A 166 17.18 3.90 6.93
C ASN A 166 17.23 3.50 8.42
N GLN A 167 16.20 3.91 9.18
CA GLN A 167 16.07 3.63 10.61
C GLN A 167 15.12 2.48 10.93
N ALA A 168 14.73 1.69 9.93
CA ALA A 168 13.86 0.54 10.16
C ALA A 168 14.50 -0.43 11.20
N PRO A 169 13.76 -0.91 12.21
CA PRO A 169 14.33 -1.70 13.31
C PRO A 169 15.05 -2.98 12.89
N GLY A 170 14.60 -3.61 11.78
CA GLY A 170 15.20 -4.82 11.20
C GLY A 170 16.46 -4.57 10.34
N GLY A 171 16.96 -3.34 10.32
CA GLY A 171 17.97 -2.88 9.37
C GLY A 171 17.35 -2.10 8.22
N GLY A 172 18.14 -1.19 7.62
CA GLY A 172 17.64 -0.27 6.61
C GLY A 172 16.98 -0.99 5.42
N ILE A 173 15.82 -0.50 4.97
CA ILE A 173 15.08 -1.05 3.83
C ILE A 173 15.56 -0.39 2.54
N ALA A 174 15.97 -1.20 1.56
CA ALA A 174 16.47 -0.68 0.29
C ALA A 174 15.36 0.03 -0.51
N MET A 175 15.69 1.18 -1.10
CA MET A 175 14.77 1.97 -1.91
C MET A 175 15.39 2.28 -3.27
N VAL A 176 14.68 1.96 -4.36
CA VAL A 176 15.13 2.22 -5.74
C VAL A 176 14.06 2.98 -6.50
N SER A 177 14.35 4.26 -6.79
CA SER A 177 13.42 5.10 -7.54
C SER A 177 13.60 4.99 -9.06
N PRO A 178 12.50 4.90 -9.83
CA PRO A 178 12.54 4.97 -11.29
C PRO A 178 12.56 6.41 -11.85
N ALA A 179 12.38 7.45 -11.03
CA ALA A 179 12.10 8.81 -11.53
C ALA A 179 12.62 9.98 -10.68
N ASN A 180 13.16 9.75 -9.49
CA ASN A 180 13.67 10.83 -8.66
C ASN A 180 14.90 11.48 -9.30
N THR A 181 14.90 12.81 -9.33
CA THR A 181 15.92 13.64 -9.99
C THR A 181 16.34 14.84 -9.15
N PHE A 182 15.92 14.89 -7.87
CA PHE A 182 16.31 15.97 -6.98
C PHE A 182 17.71 15.73 -6.44
N VAL A 183 18.67 16.56 -6.86
CA VAL A 183 20.10 16.41 -6.56
C VAL A 183 20.37 16.33 -5.07
N CYS A 184 19.65 17.13 -4.26
CA CYS A 184 19.86 17.21 -2.82
C CYS A 184 19.44 15.95 -2.06
N LEU A 185 18.81 14.97 -2.74
CA LEU A 185 18.62 13.64 -2.16
C LEU A 185 19.95 12.92 -1.96
N THR A 186 21.01 13.22 -2.72
CA THR A 186 22.28 12.48 -2.64
C THR A 186 23.51 13.38 -2.57
N GLU A 187 23.41 14.64 -2.96
CA GLU A 187 24.54 15.56 -3.04
C GLU A 187 24.21 16.90 -2.39
N GLY A 188 25.14 17.47 -1.62
CA GLY A 188 24.99 18.82 -1.08
C GLY A 188 25.34 19.91 -2.11
N GLY A 189 25.18 21.18 -1.73
CA GLY A 189 25.70 22.30 -2.51
C GLY A 189 24.70 23.41 -2.79
N ALA A 190 24.96 24.20 -3.83
CA ALA A 190 24.15 25.35 -4.17
C ALA A 190 22.72 24.92 -4.55
N GLY A 191 21.73 25.40 -3.79
CA GLY A 191 20.31 25.05 -3.97
C GLY A 191 19.80 23.95 -3.03
N CYS A 192 20.67 23.35 -2.23
CA CYS A 192 20.30 22.42 -1.16
C CYS A 192 20.26 23.13 0.19
N GLU A 193 19.47 22.60 1.11
CA GLU A 193 19.54 23.00 2.52
C GLU A 193 20.88 22.58 3.12
N SER A 194 21.34 23.27 4.16
CA SER A 194 22.63 22.94 4.82
C SER A 194 22.65 21.56 5.47
N SER A 195 21.47 20.98 5.73
CA SER A 195 21.29 19.64 6.27
C SER A 195 21.15 18.56 5.19
N GLU A 196 21.17 18.92 3.90
CA GLU A 196 21.07 17.96 2.80
C GLU A 196 22.45 17.59 2.25
N PRO A 197 22.69 16.30 1.96
CA PRO A 197 21.74 15.19 1.98
C PRO A 197 21.64 14.48 3.35
N ASP A 198 22.47 14.83 4.33
CA ASP A 198 22.65 14.10 5.60
C ASP A 198 21.32 13.82 6.34
N LYS A 199 20.37 14.76 6.32
CA LYS A 199 19.05 14.59 6.95
C LYS A 199 18.25 13.39 6.41
N TYR A 200 18.55 12.94 5.19
CA TYR A 200 17.90 11.78 4.57
C TYR A 200 18.55 10.46 5.00
N TYR A 201 19.82 10.48 5.43
CA TYR A 201 20.60 9.27 5.77
C TYR A 201 21.13 9.33 7.22
N PRO A 202 20.22 9.35 8.22
CA PRO A 202 20.59 9.35 9.64
C PRO A 202 21.21 8.02 10.11
#